data_AF-A0AAW9EF85-F1
#
_entry.id   AF-A0AAW9EF85-F1
#
_cell.length_a   1.000
_cell.length_b   1.000
_cell.length_c   1.000
_cell.angle_alpha   90.00
_cell.angle_beta   90.00
_cell.angle_gamma   90.00
#
_symmetry.space_group_name_H-M   'P 1'
#
loop_
_entity.id
_entity.type
_entity.pdbx_description
1 polymer ?
#
loop_
_entity_poly.entity_id
_entity_poly.type
_entity_poly.pdbx_seq_one_letter_code
_entity_poly.pdbx_strand_id
1 'polypeptide(L)'
;KTAAAADVILPSTSWGEHEGVYTAADRGFQRFFKAVEPKWDLKTDWQIISEIATRMGYPMHYNNTQEIWDELRHLCPDFYGATY
;
A
#
# COMPACT_ATOMS: atom_id res chain seq x y z
N LYS A 1 -16.63 11.28 0.96
CA LYS A 1 -17.82 11.12 1.85
C LYS A 1 -18.17 9.66 2.11
N THR A 2 -17.33 8.69 1.72
CA THR A 2 -17.56 7.25 1.96
C THR A 2 -17.51 6.90 3.45
N ALA A 3 -16.59 7.50 4.20
CA ALA A 3 -16.46 7.28 5.66
C ALA A 3 -17.74 7.62 6.46
N ALA A 4 -18.59 8.54 5.98
CA ALA A 4 -19.83 8.90 6.66
C ALA A 4 -20.92 7.81 6.57
N ALA A 5 -20.78 6.87 5.64
CA ALA A 5 -21.71 5.76 5.44
C ALA A 5 -21.10 4.40 5.85
N ALA A 6 -19.88 4.38 6.36
CA ALA A 6 -19.18 3.15 6.70
C ALA A 6 -19.55 2.68 8.11
N ASP A 7 -19.78 1.38 8.29
CA ASP A 7 -19.97 0.77 9.61
C ASP A 7 -18.69 0.78 10.44
N VAL A 8 -17.54 0.66 9.76
CA VAL A 8 -16.21 0.61 10.37
C VAL A 8 -15.26 1.52 9.60
N ILE A 9 -14.43 2.26 10.34
CA ILE A 9 -13.38 3.13 9.79
C ILE A 9 -12.04 2.64 10.34
N LEU A 10 -11.10 2.38 9.42
CA LEU A 10 -9.73 2.01 9.75
C LEU A 10 -8.81 3.13 9.22
N PRO A 11 -8.29 4.01 10.10
CA PRO A 11 -7.48 5.14 9.66
C PRO A 11 -6.08 4.66 9.23
N SER A 12 -5.63 5.15 8.07
CA SER A 12 -4.31 4.86 7.51
C SER A 12 -3.48 6.13 7.33
N THR A 13 -2.17 5.95 7.13
CA THR A 13 -1.24 7.03 6.78
C THR A 13 -1.61 7.69 5.46
N SER A 14 -1.46 9.01 5.37
CA SER A 14 -1.58 9.75 4.12
C SER A 14 -0.39 9.49 3.18
N TRP A 15 -0.51 9.91 1.91
CA TRP A 15 0.51 9.75 0.87
C TRP A 15 1.92 10.17 1.31
N GLY A 16 2.06 11.36 1.91
CA GLY A 16 3.35 11.87 2.34
C GLY A 16 3.91 11.24 3.62
N GLU A 17 3.15 10.37 4.29
CA GLU A 17 3.49 9.76 5.57
C GLU A 17 4.09 8.35 5.45
N HIS A 18 4.13 7.79 4.24
CA HIS A 18 4.75 6.51 3.93
C HIS A 18 5.45 6.52 2.56
N GLU A 19 6.08 5.42 2.17
CA GLU A 19 6.66 5.24 0.83
C GLU A 19 5.88 4.24 0.00
N GLY A 20 5.97 4.35 -1.32
CA GLY A 20 5.34 3.40 -2.22
C GLY A 20 5.54 3.72 -3.70
N VAL A 21 4.77 3.03 -4.54
CA VAL A 21 4.84 3.16 -6.00
C VAL A 21 3.45 3.41 -6.57
N TYR A 22 3.32 4.41 -7.44
CA TYR A 22 2.12 4.64 -8.24
C TYR A 22 2.39 4.43 -9.72
N THR A 23 1.37 3.96 -10.42
CA THR A 23 1.33 4.04 -11.88
C THR A 23 0.66 5.34 -12.28
N ALA A 24 1.37 6.20 -13.01
CA ALA A 24 0.85 7.47 -13.51
C ALA A 24 0.04 7.26 -14.80
N ALA A 25 -0.67 8.31 -15.24
CA ALA A 25 -1.54 8.24 -16.41
C ALA A 25 -0.79 7.95 -17.74
N ASP A 26 0.50 8.28 -17.79
CA ASP A 26 1.42 7.95 -18.88
C ASP A 26 1.93 6.50 -18.82
N ARG A 27 1.42 5.69 -17.88
CA ARG A 27 1.85 4.32 -17.56
C ARG A 27 3.27 4.22 -17.01
N GLY A 28 3.88 5.34 -16.62
CA GLY A 28 5.14 5.35 -15.88
C GLY A 28 4.94 4.93 -14.43
N PHE A 29 5.98 4.36 -13.83
CA PHE A 29 6.03 4.06 -12.41
C PHE A 29 6.77 5.15 -11.66
N GLN A 30 6.16 5.65 -10.59
CA GLN A 30 6.75 6.66 -9.73
C GLN A 30 6.86 6.11 -8.32
N ARG A 31 8.09 5.94 -7.86
CA ARG A 31 8.38 5.68 -6.46
C ARG A 31 8.44 6.98 -5.70
N PHE A 32 7.69 7.06 -4.61
CA PHE A 32 7.72 8.19 -3.69
C PHE A 32 8.25 7.73 -2.33
N PHE A 33 8.86 8.66 -1.62
CA PHE A 33 9.41 8.46 -0.30
C PHE A 33 8.59 9.24 0.71
N LYS A 34 8.64 8.75 1.96
CA LYS A 34 8.06 9.44 3.09
C LYS A 34 8.64 10.86 3.22
N ALA A 35 7.76 11.84 3.25
CA ALA A 35 8.10 13.25 3.38
C ALA A 35 7.95 13.76 4.82
N VAL A 36 6.96 13.24 5.55
CA VAL A 36 6.65 13.64 6.93
C VAL A 36 6.34 12.44 7.81
N GLU A 37 6.51 12.59 9.11
CA GLU A 37 6.08 11.60 10.09
C GLU A 37 4.55 11.66 10.29
N PRO A 38 3.85 10.52 10.38
CA PRO A 38 2.44 10.52 10.72
C PRO A 38 2.23 11.09 12.12
N LYS A 39 1.18 11.92 12.27
CA LYS A 39 0.90 12.62 13.55
C LYS A 39 0.47 11.69 14.68
N TRP A 40 -0.08 10.53 14.35
CA TRP A 40 -0.61 9.55 15.29
C TRP A 40 -0.03 8.16 14.99
N ASP A 41 -0.29 7.21 15.88
CA ASP A 41 0.06 5.79 15.65
C ASP A 41 -0.86 5.18 14.58
N LEU A 42 -0.57 5.52 13.32
CA LEU A 42 -1.28 5.06 12.14
C LEU A 42 -0.48 3.97 11.44
N LYS A 43 -1.19 2.98 10.93
CA LYS A 43 -0.63 1.95 10.06
C LYS A 43 -0.70 2.39 8.60
N THR A 44 0.17 1.85 7.77
CA THR A 44 0.04 2.03 6.32
C THR A 44 -1.16 1.26 5.78
N ASP A 45 -1.64 1.64 4.59
CA ASP A 45 -2.77 0.98 3.94
C ASP A 45 -2.54 -0.53 3.79
N TRP A 46 -1.34 -0.93 3.34
CA TRP A 46 -0.99 -2.33 3.11
C TRP A 46 -0.90 -3.13 4.41
N GLN A 47 -0.46 -2.53 5.51
CA GLN A 47 -0.41 -3.19 6.82
C GLN A 47 -1.82 -3.52 7.29
N ILE A 48 -2.75 -2.56 7.17
CA ILE A 48 -4.16 -2.75 7.52
C ILE A 48 -4.78 -3.87 6.68
N ILE A 49 -4.54 -3.85 5.36
CA ILE A 49 -5.05 -4.88 4.44
C ILE A 49 -4.49 -6.27 4.80
N SER A 50 -3.18 -6.37 5.07
CA SER A 50 -2.52 -7.61 5.45
C SER A 50 -3.07 -8.19 6.76
N GLU A 51 -3.30 -7.29 7.73
CA GLU A 51 -3.88 -7.60 9.02
C GLU A 51 -5.34 -8.07 8.94
N ILE A 52 -6.14 -7.49 8.04
CA ILE A 52 -7.51 -7.93 7.77
C ILE A 52 -7.49 -9.30 7.11
N ALA A 53 -6.70 -9.47 6.05
CA ALA A 53 -6.59 -10.73 5.32
C ALA A 53 -6.20 -11.89 6.26
N THR A 54 -5.21 -11.64 7.12
CA THR A 54 -4.76 -12.62 8.12
C THR A 54 -5.88 -12.99 9.10
N ARG A 55 -6.64 -12.01 9.60
CA ARG A 55 -7.80 -12.27 10.48
C ARG A 55 -8.95 -13.00 9.78
N MET A 56 -9.07 -12.86 8.46
CA MET A 56 -10.04 -13.58 7.63
C MET A 56 -9.59 -15.00 7.25
N GLY A 57 -8.39 -15.43 7.68
CA GLY A 57 -7.89 -16.79 7.45
C GLY A 57 -6.93 -16.92 6.26
N TYR A 58 -6.50 -15.79 5.66
CA TYR A 58 -5.45 -15.77 4.64
C TYR A 58 -4.20 -15.07 5.21
N PRO A 59 -3.20 -15.80 5.72
CA PRO A 59 -1.98 -15.20 6.25
C PRO A 59 -1.26 -14.37 5.19
N MET A 60 -1.17 -13.07 5.42
CA MET A 60 -0.56 -12.10 4.51
C MET A 60 0.47 -11.28 5.29
N HIS A 61 1.74 -11.38 4.89
CA HIS A 61 2.86 -10.77 5.60
C HIS A 61 3.89 -10.21 4.63
N TYR A 62 4.24 -8.94 4.83
CA TYR A 62 5.29 -8.24 4.10
C TYR A 62 6.14 -7.43 5.08
N ASN A 63 7.44 -7.37 4.83
CA ASN A 63 8.39 -6.62 5.65
C ASN A 63 8.51 -5.16 5.20
N ASN A 64 8.29 -4.88 3.91
CA ASN A 64 8.46 -3.56 3.31
C ASN A 64 7.67 -3.45 1.99
N THR A 65 7.61 -2.24 1.44
CA THR A 65 6.89 -1.97 0.19
C THR A 65 7.53 -2.61 -1.05
N GLN A 66 8.82 -2.98 -0.98
CA GLN A 66 9.51 -3.65 -2.09
C GLN A 66 9.01 -5.08 -2.28
N GLU A 67 8.78 -5.84 -1.21
CA GLU A 67 8.23 -7.20 -1.31
C GLU A 67 6.85 -7.20 -1.98
N ILE A 68 6.02 -6.21 -1.64
CA ILE A 68 4.69 -6.01 -2.25
C ILE A 68 4.83 -5.67 -3.74
N TRP A 69 5.79 -4.81 -4.10
CA TRP A 69 6.09 -4.47 -5.48
C TRP A 69 6.56 -5.68 -6.29
N ASP A 70 7.41 -6.52 -5.69
CA ASP A 70 7.93 -7.72 -6.34
C ASP A 70 6.83 -8.75 -6.60
N GLU A 71 5.90 -8.95 -5.64
CA GLU A 71 4.71 -9.77 -5.85
C GLU A 71 3.80 -9.17 -6.93
N LEU A 72 3.51 -7.87 -6.87
CA LEU A 72 2.65 -7.19 -7.84
C LEU A 72 3.17 -7.35 -9.28
N ARG A 73 4.49 -7.18 -9.49
CA ARG A 73 5.11 -7.40 -10.81
C ARG A 73 5.09 -8.86 -11.24
N HIS A 74 5.18 -9.80 -10.30
CA HIS A 74 5.05 -11.21 -10.60
C HIS A 74 3.62 -11.57 -11.08
N LEU A 75 2.61 -10.92 -10.51
CA LEU A 75 1.19 -11.14 -10.85
C LEU A 75 0.72 -10.35 -12.08
N CYS A 76 1.44 -9.29 -12.47
CA CYS A 76 1.07 -8.41 -13.58
C CYS A 76 2.09 -8.47 -14.73
N PRO A 77 1.85 -9.27 -15.79
CA PRO A 77 2.76 -9.40 -16.94
C PRO A 77 3.05 -8.08 -17.64
N ASP A 78 2.10 -7.13 -17.63
CA ASP A 78 2.27 -5.81 -18.24
C ASP A 78 3.35 -4.97 -17.53
N PHE A 79 3.75 -5.34 -16.31
CA PHE A 79 4.77 -4.65 -15.53
C PHE A 79 6.15 -5.30 -15.71
N TYR A 80 6.30 -6.21 -16.68
CA TYR A 80 7.57 -6.87 -17.00
C TYR A 80 8.70 -5.86 -17.27
N GLY A 81 9.86 -6.09 -16.65
CA GLY A 81 11.04 -5.24 -16.78
C GLY A 81 11.04 -3.99 -15.89
N ALA A 82 9.94 -3.69 -15.20
CA ALA A 82 9.90 -2.59 -14.24
C ALA A 82 10.78 -2.91 -13.00
N THR A 83 11.51 -1.90 -12.53
CA THR A 83 12.36 -1.97 -11.34
C THR A 83 11.75 -1.19 -10.17
N TYR A 84 12.21 -1.46 -8.94
CA TYR A 84 11.80 -0.75 -7.73
C TYR A 84 12.57 0.56 -7.51
#